data_AF-A0A9W8L6T3-F1
#
_entry.id   AF-A0A9W8L6T3-F1
#
_cell.length_a   1.000
_cell.length_b   1.000
_cell.length_c   1.000
_cell.angle_alpha   90.00
_cell.angle_beta   90.00
_cell.angle_gamma   90.00
#
_symmetry.space_group_name_H-M   'P 1'
#
loop_
_entity.id
_entity.type
_entity.pdbx_description
1 polymer ?
#
loop_
_entity_poly.entity_id
_entity_poly.type
_entity_poly.pdbx_seq_one_letter_code
_entity_poly.pdbx_strand_id
1 'polypeptide(L)'
;MRSNVAFPVALTALLCCGPHIVLGACNFAKTTISTSPGFNIVVSDNYKVLNDTTANIAYGLYCDSQPGNINGVTRWFKVPVDSVGTRIPVASGFLEALGQRSKLVAADFPANLTNICIDKSKVKTLGDSDTSVNVVFSNSASSDESKSVRLPSDDSLTPLQRAEWIKFVAAFFNLEEQASTLFDSISAAYTCHADNMRYLKRAPHAYWVEYMDSPTTYQIITSAYQKNLLASAGATNASTDGLADNTNVAAFQAAVKDADFVFDQTQLKKFGQRITEWYSDFGYKDPQNQGVSFLSQRNIWRTDKYTSKSGVSNYPEFAYVRPDLVLQDLISVLEPTYDRTHAQRWFFRLGGTTEDTTVISASNYDCAKPWMSVVDKCTARKDFSGGDVEEDPSSATSPGSNNGNKEDNSTDGGSSSSRAGKIAGGVIGGIAIIVLAIVATHYYNRHRRRARARALSETAFGSESIGLRNTRH
;
A
#
# COMPACT_ATOMS: atom_id res chain seq x y z
N MET A 1 -83.56 -33.35 37.27
CA MET A 1 -82.38 -33.20 38.15
C MET A 1 -81.35 -34.26 37.76
N ARG A 2 -80.08 -33.82 37.65
CA ARG A 2 -78.82 -34.60 37.43
C ARG A 2 -78.58 -35.01 35.97
N SER A 3 -77.93 -34.21 35.13
CA SER A 3 -76.52 -33.74 35.11
C SER A 3 -75.54 -34.79 34.55
N ASN A 4 -75.08 -34.51 33.33
CA ASN A 4 -73.92 -35.11 32.64
C ASN A 4 -72.64 -34.97 33.46
N VAL A 5 -71.80 -36.02 33.49
CA VAL A 5 -70.34 -35.89 33.57
C VAL A 5 -69.70 -37.02 32.76
N ALA A 6 -68.93 -36.62 31.74
CA ALA A 6 -68.05 -37.48 30.96
C ALA A 6 -66.70 -37.65 31.70
N PHE A 7 -66.14 -38.86 31.69
CA PHE A 7 -64.79 -39.15 32.17
C PHE A 7 -63.77 -38.97 31.04
N PRO A 8 -62.64 -38.28 31.24
CA PRO A 8 -61.57 -38.24 30.24
C PRO A 8 -60.63 -39.44 30.43
N VAL A 9 -60.34 -40.13 29.32
CA VAL A 9 -59.27 -41.13 29.23
C VAL A 9 -57.95 -40.37 29.11
N ALA A 10 -57.05 -40.60 30.07
CA ALA A 10 -55.72 -40.00 30.12
C ALA A 10 -54.82 -40.60 29.02
N LEU A 11 -54.35 -39.74 28.13
CA LEU A 11 -53.33 -40.04 27.12
C LEU A 11 -51.97 -40.15 27.84
N THR A 12 -51.44 -41.37 27.94
CA THR A 12 -50.10 -41.63 28.47
C THR A 12 -49.06 -41.20 27.44
N ALA A 13 -48.44 -40.03 27.63
CA ALA A 13 -47.34 -39.57 26.81
C ALA A 13 -46.10 -40.45 27.03
N LEU A 14 -45.72 -41.23 26.02
CA LEU A 14 -44.39 -41.82 25.93
C LEU A 14 -43.38 -40.67 25.74
N LEU A 15 -42.71 -40.27 26.81
CA LEU A 15 -41.47 -39.49 26.74
C LEU A 15 -40.33 -40.40 26.28
N CYS A 16 -40.13 -40.49 24.96
CA CYS A 16 -38.87 -40.92 24.36
C CYS A 16 -38.44 -39.87 23.34
N CYS A 17 -37.13 -39.58 23.32
CA CYS A 17 -36.46 -38.49 22.61
C CYS A 17 -36.65 -37.11 23.24
N GLY A 18 -35.96 -36.88 24.36
CA GLY A 18 -35.48 -35.53 24.64
C GLY A 18 -34.64 -35.05 23.44
N PRO A 19 -34.68 -33.75 23.08
CA PRO A 19 -33.70 -33.23 22.16
C PRO A 19 -32.35 -33.42 22.85
N HIS A 20 -31.52 -34.32 22.33
CA HIS A 20 -30.09 -34.09 22.41
C HIS A 20 -29.89 -32.74 21.75
N ILE A 21 -29.81 -31.68 22.56
CA ILE A 21 -29.14 -30.46 22.18
C ILE A 21 -27.73 -30.95 21.88
N VAL A 22 -27.46 -31.22 20.61
CA VAL A 22 -26.10 -31.25 20.10
C VAL A 22 -25.59 -29.86 20.47
N LEU A 23 -24.75 -29.78 21.50
CA LEU A 23 -23.98 -28.58 21.83
C LEU A 23 -23.42 -28.10 20.50
N GLY A 24 -23.94 -26.96 20.03
CA GLY A 24 -23.86 -26.58 18.64
C GLY A 24 -22.41 -26.54 18.21
N ALA A 25 -22.04 -27.37 17.24
CA ALA A 25 -20.75 -27.27 16.56
C ALA A 25 -20.48 -25.79 16.22
N CYS A 26 -19.24 -25.33 16.38
CA CYS A 26 -18.86 -23.91 16.27
C CYS A 26 -19.19 -23.26 14.91
N ASN A 27 -19.74 -24.03 13.96
CA ASN A 27 -20.09 -23.68 12.59
C ASN A 27 -19.07 -22.73 11.96
N PHE A 28 -17.81 -23.16 11.96
CA PHE A 28 -16.73 -22.39 11.36
C PHE A 28 -16.93 -22.29 9.85
N ALA A 29 -16.95 -21.07 9.33
CA ALA A 29 -17.01 -20.85 7.90
C ALA A 29 -15.72 -21.35 7.22
N LYS A 30 -15.87 -22.00 6.08
CA LYS A 30 -14.75 -22.34 5.20
C LYS A 30 -14.34 -21.10 4.42
N THR A 31 -13.04 -20.91 4.28
CA THR A 31 -12.47 -19.77 3.57
C THR A 31 -11.52 -20.25 2.49
N THR A 32 -11.68 -19.69 1.29
CA THR A 32 -10.75 -19.92 0.19
C THR A 32 -9.58 -18.95 0.31
N ILE A 33 -8.36 -19.47 0.14
CA ILE A 33 -7.12 -18.69 0.11
C ILE A 33 -6.67 -18.58 -1.34
N SER A 34 -6.57 -17.36 -1.86
CA SER A 34 -6.54 -17.08 -3.29
C SER A 34 -5.17 -16.65 -3.83
N THR A 35 -4.24 -16.22 -2.97
CA THR A 35 -2.96 -15.61 -3.40
C THR A 35 -1.71 -16.39 -2.97
N SER A 36 -1.89 -17.56 -2.37
CA SER A 36 -0.79 -18.32 -1.73
C SER A 36 0.03 -17.45 -0.74
N PRO A 37 -0.61 -16.81 0.25
CA PRO A 37 -0.01 -15.82 1.15
C PRO A 37 0.94 -16.39 2.22
N GLY A 38 1.27 -17.68 2.16
CA GLY A 38 2.07 -18.37 3.17
C GLY A 38 1.28 -18.86 4.38
N PHE A 39 -0.04 -19.06 4.25
CA PHE A 39 -0.85 -19.75 5.26
C PHE A 39 -1.98 -20.57 4.64
N ASN A 40 -2.57 -21.48 5.44
CA ASN A 40 -3.84 -22.11 5.14
C ASN A 40 -4.71 -22.26 6.40
N ILE A 41 -6.01 -22.47 6.21
CA ILE A 41 -7.00 -22.69 7.27
C ILE A 41 -7.69 -24.03 7.03
N VAL A 42 -7.54 -24.96 7.96
CA VAL A 42 -8.20 -26.28 7.92
C VAL A 42 -9.32 -26.28 8.94
N VAL A 43 -10.56 -26.41 8.46
CA VAL A 43 -11.77 -26.41 9.29
C VAL A 43 -12.21 -27.84 9.59
N SER A 44 -12.49 -28.11 10.87
CA SER A 44 -13.14 -29.33 11.38
C SER A 44 -14.44 -28.96 12.11
N ASP A 45 -15.18 -29.95 12.62
CA ASP A 45 -16.51 -29.73 13.20
C ASP A 45 -16.49 -28.84 14.46
N ASN A 46 -15.48 -28.99 15.32
CA ASN A 46 -15.37 -28.30 16.61
C ASN A 46 -14.07 -27.51 16.81
N TYR A 47 -13.17 -27.50 15.82
CA TYR A 47 -11.98 -26.67 15.81
C TYR A 47 -11.56 -26.30 14.38
N LYS A 48 -10.65 -25.33 14.27
CA LYS A 48 -9.91 -25.03 13.05
C LYS A 48 -8.42 -24.92 13.34
N VAL A 49 -7.60 -25.27 12.36
CA VAL A 49 -6.14 -25.15 12.43
C VAL A 49 -5.68 -24.13 11.40
N LEU A 50 -4.99 -23.10 11.89
CA LEU A 50 -4.33 -22.09 11.09
C LEU A 50 -2.86 -22.48 10.96
N ASN A 51 -2.43 -22.81 9.74
CA ASN A 51 -1.05 -23.14 9.47
C ASN A 51 -0.36 -21.94 8.84
N ASP A 52 0.59 -21.36 9.55
CA ASP A 52 1.59 -20.46 8.98
C ASP A 52 2.67 -21.31 8.32
N THR A 53 2.56 -21.48 7.01
CA THR A 53 3.44 -22.38 6.26
C THR A 53 4.83 -21.81 6.08
N THR A 54 4.99 -20.49 6.22
CA THR A 54 6.30 -19.83 6.11
C THR A 54 7.12 -20.03 7.37
N ALA A 55 6.51 -19.91 8.55
CA ALA A 55 7.19 -20.11 9.82
C ALA A 55 7.13 -21.57 10.32
N ASN A 56 6.38 -22.44 9.64
CA ASN A 56 6.11 -23.82 10.05
C ASN A 56 5.49 -23.91 11.45
N ILE A 57 4.42 -23.14 11.67
CA ILE A 57 3.70 -23.04 12.96
C ILE A 57 2.21 -23.30 12.74
N ALA A 58 1.60 -24.07 13.63
CA ALA A 58 0.16 -24.34 13.63
C ALA A 58 -0.51 -23.78 14.88
N TYR A 59 -1.63 -23.08 14.68
CA TYR A 59 -2.48 -22.52 15.73
C TYR A 59 -3.85 -23.19 15.70
N GLY A 60 -4.26 -23.78 16.81
CA GLY A 60 -5.58 -24.37 16.95
C GLY A 60 -6.56 -23.37 17.53
N LEU A 61 -7.77 -23.29 16.97
CA LEU A 61 -8.84 -22.47 17.49
C LEU A 61 -10.10 -23.31 17.73
N TYR A 62 -10.75 -23.10 18.87
CA TYR A 62 -11.90 -23.89 19.32
C TYR A 62 -12.94 -22.98 19.99
N CYS A 63 -14.24 -23.34 19.97
CA CYS A 63 -15.27 -22.54 20.65
C CYS A 63 -15.60 -23.05 22.06
N ASP A 64 -15.76 -24.36 22.24
CA ASP A 64 -16.24 -24.95 23.50
C ASP A 64 -15.10 -25.61 24.29
N SER A 65 -14.73 -26.82 23.87
CA SER A 65 -13.71 -27.64 24.51
C SER A 65 -12.50 -27.77 23.60
N GLN A 66 -11.32 -27.56 24.18
CA GLN A 66 -10.07 -27.71 23.44
C GLN A 66 -9.89 -29.18 23.00
N PRO A 67 -9.66 -29.45 21.70
CA PRO A 67 -9.32 -30.78 21.22
C PRO A 67 -7.99 -31.27 21.80
N GLY A 68 -7.91 -32.56 22.10
CA GLY A 68 -6.66 -33.21 22.49
C GLY A 68 -5.89 -33.76 21.28
N ASN A 69 -4.55 -33.76 21.37
CA ASN A 69 -3.65 -34.55 20.50
C ASN A 69 -3.74 -34.26 18.98
N ILE A 70 -4.04 -33.02 18.58
CA ILE A 70 -3.90 -32.64 17.16
C ILE A 70 -2.41 -32.45 16.84
N ASN A 71 -1.89 -33.29 15.94
CA ASN A 71 -0.48 -33.28 15.59
C ASN A 71 -0.01 -31.89 15.10
N GLY A 72 1.13 -31.44 15.61
CA GLY A 72 1.75 -30.16 15.25
C GLY A 72 1.14 -28.91 15.91
N VAL A 73 -0.02 -29.03 16.59
CA VAL A 73 -0.69 -27.88 17.21
C VAL A 73 -0.33 -27.76 18.69
N THR A 74 0.53 -26.79 19.02
CA THR A 74 0.99 -26.53 20.39
C THR A 74 0.34 -25.31 21.04
N ARG A 75 -0.41 -24.52 20.26
CA ARG A 75 -1.01 -23.25 20.70
C ARG A 75 -2.49 -23.25 20.41
N TRP A 76 -3.28 -23.01 21.44
CA TRP A 76 -4.73 -23.13 21.39
C TRP A 76 -5.42 -21.86 21.87
N PHE A 77 -6.38 -21.39 21.07
CA PHE A 77 -7.11 -20.17 21.33
C PHE A 77 -8.60 -20.46 21.35
N LYS A 78 -9.26 -20.10 22.45
CA LYS A 78 -10.72 -20.07 22.48
C LYS A 78 -11.20 -18.91 21.62
N VAL A 79 -12.14 -19.16 20.70
CA VAL A 79 -12.70 -18.15 19.80
C VAL A 79 -14.21 -17.95 20.00
N PRO A 80 -14.72 -16.73 19.82
CA PRO A 80 -13.98 -15.51 19.48
C PRO A 80 -13.09 -15.02 20.65
N VAL A 81 -11.94 -14.42 20.33
CA VAL A 81 -11.07 -13.82 21.36
C VAL A 81 -11.65 -12.50 21.86
N ASP A 82 -11.44 -12.20 23.15
CA ASP A 82 -11.99 -11.00 23.78
C ASP A 82 -10.95 -9.91 24.06
N SER A 83 -9.68 -10.28 24.22
CA SER A 83 -8.60 -9.34 24.47
C SER A 83 -7.37 -9.64 23.62
N VAL A 84 -6.91 -8.62 22.90
CA VAL A 84 -5.78 -8.68 21.97
C VAL A 84 -4.65 -7.79 22.49
N GLY A 85 -3.44 -8.35 22.51
CA GLY A 85 -2.19 -7.61 22.56
C GLY A 85 -1.57 -7.50 21.17
N THR A 86 -0.77 -6.47 20.91
CA THR A 86 0.04 -6.41 19.68
C THR A 86 1.47 -5.92 19.91
N ARG A 87 2.42 -6.55 19.22
CA ARG A 87 3.82 -6.11 19.11
C ARG A 87 4.15 -5.52 17.74
N ILE A 88 3.18 -5.52 16.83
CA ILE A 88 3.34 -5.03 15.46
C ILE A 88 2.20 -4.07 15.08
N PRO A 89 2.50 -3.01 14.31
CA PRO A 89 1.51 -2.00 13.97
C PRO A 89 0.38 -2.55 13.08
N VAL A 90 0.66 -3.44 12.14
CA VAL A 90 -0.34 -3.93 11.17
C VAL A 90 -1.57 -4.61 11.82
N ALA A 91 -1.42 -5.16 13.02
CA ALA A 91 -2.51 -5.86 13.70
C ALA A 91 -3.68 -4.93 14.01
N SER A 92 -3.45 -3.67 14.40
CA SER A 92 -4.53 -2.71 14.67
C SER A 92 -5.27 -2.33 13.39
N GLY A 93 -4.62 -2.28 12.24
CA GLY A 93 -5.28 -2.10 10.94
C GLY A 93 -6.23 -3.25 10.60
N PHE A 94 -5.80 -4.50 10.81
CA PHE A 94 -6.69 -5.66 10.63
C PHE A 94 -7.87 -5.65 11.61
N LEU A 95 -7.64 -5.29 12.88
CA LEU A 95 -8.73 -5.17 13.85
C LEU A 95 -9.74 -4.10 13.45
N GLU A 96 -9.31 -2.98 12.87
CA GLU A 96 -10.22 -1.96 12.35
C GLU A 96 -11.02 -2.47 11.14
N ALA A 97 -10.36 -3.12 10.19
CA ALA A 97 -10.99 -3.71 9.01
C ALA A 97 -12.10 -4.71 9.39
N LEU A 98 -11.91 -5.44 10.49
CA LEU A 98 -12.85 -6.43 11.02
C LEU A 98 -13.87 -5.85 12.01
N GLY A 99 -13.81 -4.54 12.33
CA GLY A 99 -14.67 -3.92 13.33
C GLY A 99 -14.38 -4.36 14.77
N GLN A 100 -13.19 -4.93 15.04
CA GLN A 100 -12.74 -5.45 16.33
C GLN A 100 -11.79 -4.51 17.08
N ARG A 101 -11.78 -3.21 16.74
CA ARG A 101 -10.91 -2.19 17.36
C ARG A 101 -10.95 -2.15 18.90
N SER A 102 -12.10 -2.44 19.51
CA SER A 102 -12.29 -2.45 20.96
C SER A 102 -11.63 -3.64 21.66
N LYS A 103 -11.22 -4.67 20.90
CA LYS A 103 -10.54 -5.86 21.42
C LYS A 103 -9.05 -5.61 21.65
N LEU A 104 -8.46 -4.56 21.05
CA LEU A 104 -7.07 -4.18 21.36
C LEU A 104 -7.01 -3.54 22.74
N VAL A 105 -6.36 -4.21 23.69
CA VAL A 105 -6.24 -3.75 25.09
C VAL A 105 -4.79 -3.57 25.54
N ALA A 106 -3.82 -4.06 24.75
CA ALA A 106 -2.41 -3.88 25.04
C ALA A 106 -1.57 -3.74 23.76
N ALA A 107 -0.53 -2.91 23.79
CA ALA A 107 0.43 -2.77 22.70
C ALA A 107 1.85 -2.54 23.25
N ASP A 108 2.88 -2.93 22.49
CA ASP A 108 4.29 -2.73 22.88
C ASP A 108 4.60 -1.23 23.10
N PHE A 109 4.11 -0.39 22.19
CA PHE A 109 4.24 1.07 22.28
C PHE A 109 2.88 1.75 22.00
N PRO A 110 1.96 1.85 22.98
CA PRO A 110 0.63 2.43 22.78
C PRO A 110 0.65 3.87 22.25
N ALA A 111 1.68 4.64 22.63
CA ALA A 111 1.89 6.01 22.15
C ALA A 111 2.16 6.09 20.63
N ASN A 112 2.73 5.04 20.04
CA ASN A 112 3.12 4.98 18.63
C ASN A 112 1.99 4.49 17.71
N LEU A 113 0.90 3.94 18.26
CA LEU A 113 -0.27 3.59 17.46
C LEU A 113 -0.76 4.81 16.69
N THR A 114 -0.99 4.67 15.40
CA THR A 114 -1.53 5.72 14.54
C THR A 114 -3.02 5.55 14.29
N ASN A 115 -3.58 4.38 14.59
CA ASN A 115 -5.02 4.19 14.57
C ASN A 115 -5.73 4.98 15.66
N ILE A 116 -6.31 6.11 15.25
CA ILE A 116 -7.05 7.03 16.12
C ILE A 116 -8.45 6.55 16.48
N CYS A 117 -8.94 5.51 15.80
CA CYS A 117 -10.24 4.91 16.09
C CYS A 117 -10.18 3.90 17.25
N ILE A 118 -8.97 3.58 17.70
CA ILE A 118 -8.73 2.83 18.93
C ILE A 118 -8.70 3.82 20.10
N ASP A 119 -9.48 3.52 21.14
CA ASP A 119 -9.44 4.26 22.39
C ASP A 119 -8.15 3.94 23.16
N LYS A 120 -7.10 4.73 22.90
CA LYS A 120 -5.77 4.55 23.51
C LYS A 120 -5.78 4.61 25.04
N SER A 121 -6.81 5.22 25.66
CA SER A 121 -6.93 5.23 27.13
C SER A 121 -7.20 3.83 27.70
N LYS A 122 -7.67 2.90 26.87
CA LYS A 122 -7.92 1.50 27.20
C LYS A 122 -6.79 0.56 26.77
N VAL A 123 -5.75 1.09 26.13
CA VAL A 123 -4.60 0.31 25.64
C VAL A 123 -3.41 0.53 26.58
N LYS A 124 -3.08 -0.48 27.38
CA LYS A 124 -1.89 -0.44 28.24
C LYS A 124 -0.63 -0.87 27.48
N THR A 125 0.54 -0.61 28.07
CA THR A 125 1.79 -1.21 27.61
C THR A 125 1.74 -2.72 27.83
N LEU A 126 2.07 -3.49 26.79
CA LEU A 126 2.12 -4.95 26.84
C LEU A 126 3.37 -5.41 27.60
N GLY A 127 3.20 -6.31 28.58
CA GLY A 127 4.31 -6.99 29.25
C GLY A 127 4.56 -8.39 28.71
N ASP A 128 5.76 -8.93 28.90
CA ASP A 128 6.17 -10.23 28.34
C ASP A 128 5.40 -11.45 28.87
N SER A 129 4.69 -11.32 29.99
CA SER A 129 3.84 -12.37 30.56
C SER A 129 2.43 -11.85 30.84
N ASP A 130 1.92 -10.97 29.98
CA ASP A 130 0.64 -10.33 30.21
C ASP A 130 -0.53 -11.34 30.19
N THR A 131 -1.12 -11.55 31.37
CA THR A 131 -2.25 -12.47 31.53
C THR A 131 -3.57 -11.88 31.08
N SER A 132 -3.66 -10.57 30.87
CA SER A 132 -4.93 -9.90 30.52
C SER A 132 -5.33 -10.04 29.05
N VAL A 133 -4.44 -10.57 28.19
CA VAL A 133 -4.68 -10.79 26.77
C VAL A 133 -4.90 -12.28 26.46
N ASN A 134 -5.83 -12.59 25.56
CA ASN A 134 -6.07 -13.94 25.05
C ASN A 134 -5.11 -14.30 23.90
N VAL A 135 -4.76 -13.32 23.07
CA VAL A 135 -3.86 -13.48 21.91
C VAL A 135 -2.94 -12.28 21.81
N VAL A 136 -1.70 -12.51 21.36
CA VAL A 136 -0.74 -11.45 21.02
C VAL A 136 -0.35 -11.58 19.55
N PHE A 137 -0.66 -10.57 18.74
CA PHE A 137 -0.16 -10.53 17.35
C PHE A 137 1.26 -9.94 17.33
N SER A 138 2.20 -10.67 16.75
CA SER A 138 3.63 -10.34 16.78
C SER A 138 4.33 -10.68 15.46
N ASN A 139 5.54 -10.18 15.25
CA ASN A 139 6.39 -10.59 14.12
C ASN A 139 7.08 -11.95 14.37
N SER A 140 7.04 -12.44 15.62
CA SER A 140 7.58 -13.74 16.01
C SER A 140 6.62 -14.48 16.94
N ALA A 141 6.51 -15.79 16.76
CA ALA A 141 5.78 -16.66 17.69
C ALA A 141 6.51 -16.87 19.03
N SER A 142 7.79 -16.48 19.15
CA SER A 142 8.59 -16.74 20.36
C SER A 142 8.41 -15.71 21.48
N SER A 143 7.80 -14.55 21.21
CA SER A 143 7.80 -13.41 22.13
C SER A 143 6.87 -13.54 23.35
N ASP A 144 5.85 -14.41 23.29
CA ASP A 144 4.78 -14.47 24.31
C ASP A 144 4.27 -15.90 24.55
N GLU A 145 5.19 -16.87 24.62
CA GLU A 145 4.92 -18.28 24.86
C GLU A 145 3.74 -18.85 24.03
N SER A 146 2.68 -19.35 24.66
CA SER A 146 1.52 -19.98 24.02
C SER A 146 0.51 -19.00 23.40
N LYS A 147 0.66 -17.70 23.66
CA LYS A 147 -0.31 -16.66 23.22
C LYS A 147 0.11 -15.93 21.96
N SER A 148 1.40 -15.96 21.61
CA SER A 148 1.89 -15.25 20.43
C SER A 148 1.42 -15.92 19.14
N VAL A 149 0.91 -15.10 18.23
CA VAL A 149 0.51 -15.45 16.86
C VAL A 149 1.30 -14.56 15.92
N ARG A 150 2.06 -15.20 15.02
CA ARG A 150 2.89 -14.49 14.05
C ARG A 150 2.01 -13.91 12.95
N LEU A 151 2.25 -12.67 12.58
CA LEU A 151 1.81 -12.09 11.31
C LEU A 151 3.05 -11.60 10.53
N PRO A 152 3.02 -11.61 9.18
CA PRO A 152 4.10 -11.04 8.37
C PRO A 152 4.26 -9.55 8.62
N SER A 153 5.44 -9.16 9.08
CA SER A 153 5.80 -7.77 9.34
C SER A 153 6.78 -7.20 8.31
N ASP A 154 7.42 -8.04 7.50
CA ASP A 154 8.32 -7.63 6.42
C ASP A 154 7.60 -7.48 5.07
N ASP A 155 8.36 -7.05 4.06
CA ASP A 155 7.86 -6.75 2.72
C ASP A 155 8.08 -7.91 1.71
N SER A 156 8.33 -9.13 2.20
CA SER A 156 8.60 -10.31 1.36
C SER A 156 7.38 -10.82 0.58
N LEU A 157 6.17 -10.47 1.03
CA LEU A 157 4.91 -10.82 0.35
C LEU A 157 4.51 -9.76 -0.65
N THR A 158 3.86 -10.17 -1.75
CA THR A 158 3.20 -9.20 -2.65
C THR A 158 2.06 -8.46 -1.92
N PRO A 159 1.61 -7.30 -2.43
CA PRO A 159 0.59 -6.50 -1.74
C PRO A 159 -0.71 -7.26 -1.46
N LEU A 160 -1.19 -8.06 -2.42
CA LEU A 160 -2.39 -8.88 -2.23
C LEU A 160 -2.16 -10.07 -1.31
N GLN A 161 -1.00 -10.73 -1.37
CA GLN A 161 -0.65 -11.79 -0.42
C GLN A 161 -0.65 -11.29 1.02
N ARG A 162 -0.09 -10.11 1.24
CA ARG A 162 -0.05 -9.50 2.57
C ARG A 162 -1.44 -9.12 3.05
N ALA A 163 -2.26 -8.51 2.20
CA ALA A 163 -3.63 -8.14 2.56
C ALA A 163 -4.51 -9.36 2.88
N GLU A 164 -4.26 -10.52 2.25
CA GLU A 164 -5.04 -11.74 2.49
C GLU A 164 -4.91 -12.28 3.92
N TRP A 165 -3.88 -11.87 4.67
CA TRP A 165 -3.74 -12.20 6.10
C TRP A 165 -4.89 -11.65 6.97
N ILE A 166 -5.74 -10.77 6.45
CA ILE A 166 -7.00 -10.42 7.12
C ILE A 166 -7.87 -11.65 7.38
N LYS A 167 -7.88 -12.64 6.48
CA LYS A 167 -8.62 -13.92 6.65
C LYS A 167 -8.03 -14.74 7.81
N PHE A 168 -6.71 -14.72 7.98
CA PHE A 168 -6.02 -15.38 9.08
C PHE A 168 -6.38 -14.73 10.43
N VAL A 169 -6.32 -13.39 10.51
CA VAL A 169 -6.70 -12.65 11.73
C VAL A 169 -8.18 -12.83 12.04
N ALA A 170 -9.05 -12.81 11.04
CA ALA A 170 -10.50 -12.95 11.20
C ALA A 170 -10.94 -14.28 11.84
N ALA A 171 -10.17 -15.35 11.64
CA ALA A 171 -10.45 -16.63 12.27
C ALA A 171 -10.39 -16.56 13.80
N PHE A 172 -9.63 -15.64 14.40
CA PHE A 172 -9.63 -15.44 15.86
C PHE A 172 -10.95 -14.83 16.38
N PHE A 173 -11.80 -14.32 15.49
CA PHE A 173 -13.06 -13.65 15.82
C PHE A 173 -14.30 -14.34 15.21
N ASN A 174 -14.13 -15.46 14.49
CA ASN A 174 -15.18 -16.09 13.69
C ASN A 174 -15.78 -15.16 12.62
N LEU A 175 -14.94 -14.33 11.98
CA LEU A 175 -15.32 -13.33 10.98
C LEU A 175 -14.79 -13.67 9.57
N GLU A 176 -14.55 -14.94 9.29
CA GLU A 176 -14.00 -15.43 8.03
C GLU A 176 -14.77 -15.01 6.78
N GLU A 177 -16.11 -15.06 6.83
CA GLU A 177 -16.97 -14.66 5.72
C GLU A 177 -16.88 -13.16 5.43
N GLN A 178 -16.89 -12.34 6.49
CA GLN A 178 -16.69 -10.90 6.40
C GLN A 178 -15.31 -10.57 5.80
N ALA A 179 -14.26 -11.22 6.31
CA ALA A 179 -12.90 -11.01 5.84
C ALA A 179 -12.71 -11.45 4.39
N SER A 180 -13.37 -12.54 3.97
CA SER A 180 -13.35 -13.00 2.58
C SER A 180 -14.00 -11.99 1.65
N THR A 181 -15.20 -11.51 2.00
CA THR A 181 -15.91 -10.49 1.22
C THR A 181 -15.10 -9.20 1.09
N LEU A 182 -14.48 -8.75 2.18
CA LEU A 182 -13.65 -7.56 2.18
C LEU A 182 -12.39 -7.75 1.33
N PHE A 183 -11.68 -8.86 1.50
CA PHE A 183 -10.48 -9.16 0.72
C PHE A 183 -10.78 -9.29 -0.78
N ASP A 184 -11.87 -9.96 -1.15
CA ASP A 184 -12.25 -10.12 -2.55
C ASP A 184 -12.55 -8.75 -3.20
N SER A 185 -13.19 -7.85 -2.44
CA SER A 185 -13.42 -6.46 -2.87
C SER A 185 -12.11 -5.69 -3.06
N ILE A 186 -11.17 -5.80 -2.12
CA ILE A 186 -9.82 -5.19 -2.20
C ILE A 186 -9.07 -5.74 -3.41
N SER A 187 -9.06 -7.06 -3.60
CA SER A 187 -8.38 -7.74 -4.71
C SER A 187 -8.95 -7.30 -6.06
N ALA A 188 -10.28 -7.20 -6.18
CA ALA A 188 -10.94 -6.72 -7.38
C ALA A 188 -10.58 -5.25 -7.69
N ALA A 189 -10.61 -4.37 -6.69
CA ALA A 189 -10.22 -2.97 -6.86
C ALA A 189 -8.76 -2.84 -7.29
N TYR A 190 -7.84 -3.50 -6.58
CA TYR A 190 -6.40 -3.51 -6.90
C TYR A 190 -6.15 -3.96 -8.35
N THR A 191 -6.73 -5.10 -8.73
CA THR A 191 -6.52 -5.70 -10.06
C THR A 191 -7.08 -4.78 -11.15
N CYS A 192 -8.23 -4.18 -10.94
CA CYS A 192 -8.80 -3.22 -11.90
C CYS A 192 -7.89 -2.00 -12.12
N HIS A 193 -7.36 -1.41 -11.04
CA HIS A 193 -6.40 -0.30 -11.17
C HIS A 193 -5.12 -0.71 -11.90
N ALA A 194 -4.56 -1.87 -11.55
CA ALA A 194 -3.37 -2.40 -12.20
C ALA A 194 -3.59 -2.69 -13.69
N ASP A 195 -4.76 -3.25 -14.04
CA ASP A 195 -5.11 -3.53 -15.43
C ASP A 195 -5.34 -2.27 -16.26
N ASN A 196 -5.92 -1.22 -15.66
CA ASN A 196 -6.02 0.07 -16.33
C ASN A 196 -4.64 0.61 -16.71
N MET A 197 -3.63 0.42 -15.86
CA MET A 197 -2.28 0.90 -16.15
C MET A 197 -1.72 0.32 -17.44
N ARG A 198 -2.20 -0.83 -17.96
CA ARG A 198 -1.85 -1.38 -19.29
C ARG A 198 -1.99 -0.39 -20.44
N TYR A 199 -2.88 0.60 -20.31
CA TYR A 199 -3.14 1.64 -21.33
C TYR A 199 -2.31 2.91 -21.17
N LEU A 200 -1.41 2.96 -20.19
CA LEU A 200 -0.48 4.06 -19.98
C LEU A 200 0.41 4.29 -21.22
N LYS A 201 0.39 5.50 -21.78
CA LYS A 201 1.17 5.88 -22.98
C LYS A 201 2.66 6.00 -22.71
N ARG A 202 3.02 6.60 -21.56
CA ARG A 202 4.39 6.85 -21.13
C ARG A 202 4.58 6.20 -19.76
N ALA A 203 5.29 5.08 -19.76
CA ALA A 203 5.59 4.37 -18.52
C ALA A 203 6.76 5.04 -17.81
N PRO A 204 6.60 5.51 -16.56
CA PRO A 204 7.66 6.19 -15.82
C PRO A 204 8.71 5.20 -15.32
N HIS A 205 9.94 5.67 -15.19
CA HIS A 205 10.99 4.98 -14.45
C HIS A 205 10.87 5.41 -12.98
N ALA A 206 10.68 4.44 -12.09
CA ALA A 206 10.57 4.71 -10.67
C ALA A 206 11.30 3.66 -9.86
N TYR A 207 11.83 4.07 -8.70
CA TYR A 207 12.54 3.22 -7.77
C TYR A 207 12.07 3.47 -6.35
N TRP A 208 12.03 2.41 -5.55
CA TRP A 208 12.05 2.53 -4.10
C TRP A 208 13.50 2.55 -3.63
N VAL A 209 13.84 3.47 -2.73
CA VAL A 209 15.21 3.64 -2.22
C VAL A 209 15.24 3.78 -0.71
N GLU A 210 16.35 3.40 -0.13
CA GLU A 210 16.65 3.59 1.30
C GLU A 210 18.12 3.93 1.50
N TYR A 211 18.36 4.85 2.42
CA TYR A 211 19.66 5.11 3.02
C TYR A 211 19.63 4.71 4.50
N MET A 212 20.67 4.02 4.95
CA MET A 212 20.94 3.83 6.37
C MET A 212 22.33 4.37 6.69
N ASP A 213 22.48 5.05 7.82
CA ASP A 213 23.73 5.73 8.20
C ASP A 213 24.70 4.81 8.96
N SER A 214 24.20 3.80 9.67
CA SER A 214 25.01 2.94 10.53
C SER A 214 24.59 1.45 10.43
N PRO A 215 25.30 0.64 9.61
CA PRO A 215 26.36 1.03 8.68
C PRO A 215 25.80 1.86 7.50
N THR A 216 26.66 2.67 6.89
CA THR A 216 26.29 3.44 5.69
C THR A 216 25.97 2.49 4.54
N THR A 217 24.71 2.45 4.11
CA THR A 217 24.26 1.64 2.98
C THR A 217 23.30 2.40 2.08
N TYR A 218 23.34 2.09 0.79
CA TYR A 218 22.49 2.64 -0.25
C TYR A 218 21.74 1.51 -0.94
N GLN A 219 20.42 1.55 -0.93
CA GLN A 219 19.60 0.46 -1.44
C GLN A 219 18.63 0.93 -2.52
N ILE A 220 18.45 0.09 -3.54
CA ILE A 220 17.22 0.01 -4.31
C ILE A 220 16.41 -1.12 -3.68
N ILE A 221 15.23 -0.78 -3.16
CA ILE A 221 14.38 -1.72 -2.43
C ILE A 221 13.66 -2.60 -3.45
N THR A 222 13.91 -3.91 -3.34
CA THR A 222 13.50 -4.91 -4.33
C THR A 222 12.69 -6.06 -3.74
N SER A 223 12.17 -5.87 -2.54
CA SER A 223 11.19 -6.73 -1.90
C SER A 223 9.94 -6.90 -2.77
N ALA A 224 9.26 -8.04 -2.62
CA ALA A 224 8.14 -8.41 -3.47
C ALA A 224 7.02 -7.36 -3.41
N TYR A 225 6.77 -6.77 -2.24
CA TYR A 225 5.77 -5.71 -2.06
C TYR A 225 6.05 -4.48 -2.94
N GLN A 226 7.24 -3.89 -2.83
CA GLN A 226 7.67 -2.70 -3.56
C GLN A 226 7.72 -2.93 -5.07
N LYS A 227 8.29 -4.06 -5.51
CA LYS A 227 8.34 -4.43 -6.94
C LYS A 227 6.94 -4.58 -7.53
N ASN A 228 6.04 -5.29 -6.85
CA ASN A 228 4.67 -5.47 -7.34
C ASN A 228 3.88 -4.16 -7.39
N LEU A 229 4.05 -3.27 -6.40
CA LEU A 229 3.41 -1.96 -6.43
C LEU A 229 3.85 -1.11 -7.63
N LEU A 230 5.17 -1.02 -7.88
CA LEU A 230 5.67 -0.28 -9.03
C LEU A 230 5.21 -0.88 -10.37
N ALA A 231 5.27 -2.21 -10.49
CA ALA A 231 4.82 -2.91 -11.70
C ALA A 231 3.31 -2.68 -11.94
N SER A 232 2.50 -2.81 -10.89
CA SER A 232 1.05 -2.59 -10.95
C SER A 232 0.69 -1.13 -11.23
N ALA A 233 1.51 -0.18 -10.78
CA ALA A 233 1.36 1.25 -11.11
C ALA A 233 1.89 1.61 -12.52
N GLY A 234 2.39 0.64 -13.28
CA GLY A 234 2.82 0.83 -14.66
C GLY A 234 4.26 1.32 -14.85
N ALA A 235 5.09 1.31 -13.80
CA ALA A 235 6.50 1.68 -13.89
C ALA A 235 7.35 0.58 -14.58
N THR A 236 8.39 0.96 -15.32
CA THR A 236 9.19 0.00 -16.13
C THR A 236 10.40 -0.59 -15.42
N ASN A 237 10.93 0.08 -14.39
CA ASN A 237 12.12 -0.35 -13.65
C ASN A 237 11.75 -1.15 -12.38
N ALA A 238 10.49 -1.61 -12.30
CA ALA A 238 10.00 -2.40 -11.19
C ALA A 238 10.74 -3.75 -11.02
N SER A 239 11.35 -4.27 -12.08
CA SER A 239 12.14 -5.52 -12.04
C SER A 239 13.64 -5.30 -11.84
N THR A 240 14.11 -4.07 -11.62
CA THR A 240 15.54 -3.82 -11.38
C THR A 240 16.02 -4.60 -10.14
N ASP A 241 17.24 -5.14 -10.23
CA ASP A 241 17.88 -5.86 -9.12
C ASP A 241 18.35 -4.91 -8.02
N GLY A 242 18.48 -5.46 -6.81
CA GLY A 242 19.03 -4.74 -5.68
C GLY A 242 20.49 -4.38 -5.92
N LEU A 243 20.96 -3.40 -5.17
CA LEU A 243 22.37 -3.02 -5.16
C LEU A 243 23.16 -3.98 -4.25
N ALA A 244 24.46 -4.14 -4.52
CA ALA A 244 25.34 -4.90 -3.63
C ALA A 244 25.56 -4.15 -2.30
N ASP A 245 25.75 -4.88 -1.19
CA ASP A 245 25.85 -4.29 0.16
C ASP A 245 26.96 -3.22 0.32
N ASN A 246 28.05 -3.34 -0.44
CA ASN A 246 29.18 -2.41 -0.44
C ASN A 246 29.08 -1.29 -1.49
N THR A 247 27.89 -1.06 -2.05
CA THR A 247 27.66 -0.01 -3.05
C THR A 247 27.95 1.36 -2.44
N ASN A 248 28.82 2.12 -3.11
CA ASN A 248 29.09 3.51 -2.73
C ASN A 248 28.06 4.48 -3.33
N VAL A 249 28.04 5.71 -2.83
CA VAL A 249 27.09 6.74 -3.26
C VAL A 249 27.13 7.02 -4.77
N ALA A 250 28.31 7.03 -5.40
CA ALA A 250 28.44 7.29 -6.83
C ALA A 250 27.82 6.18 -7.68
N ALA A 251 28.00 4.91 -7.28
CA ALA A 251 27.39 3.76 -7.91
C ALA A 251 25.86 3.75 -7.71
N PHE A 252 25.37 4.11 -6.52
CA PHE A 252 23.93 4.33 -6.29
C PHE A 252 23.36 5.41 -7.23
N GLN A 253 23.99 6.59 -7.27
CA GLN A 253 23.54 7.71 -8.13
C GLN A 253 23.52 7.30 -9.60
N ALA A 254 24.51 6.53 -10.06
CA ALA A 254 24.54 6.00 -11.41
C ALA A 254 23.42 5.00 -11.70
N ALA A 255 23.01 4.20 -10.70
CA ALA A 255 21.95 3.20 -10.82
C ALA A 255 20.54 3.83 -10.90
N VAL A 256 20.31 4.97 -10.23
CA VAL A 256 18.99 5.65 -10.22
C VAL A 256 18.92 6.88 -11.15
N LYS A 257 19.99 7.17 -11.92
CA LYS A 257 20.07 8.38 -12.76
C LYS A 257 18.98 8.50 -13.82
N ASP A 258 18.39 7.38 -14.22
CA ASP A 258 17.34 7.31 -15.24
C ASP A 258 15.92 7.41 -14.65
N ALA A 259 15.80 7.61 -13.34
CA ALA A 259 14.52 7.73 -12.65
C ALA A 259 13.77 9.01 -13.04
N ASP A 260 12.48 8.85 -13.32
CA ASP A 260 11.50 9.93 -13.40
C ASP A 260 10.98 10.27 -11.98
N PHE A 261 10.89 9.26 -11.11
CA PHE A 261 10.41 9.35 -9.72
C PHE A 261 11.24 8.49 -8.76
N VAL A 262 11.37 8.93 -7.51
CA VAL A 262 11.98 8.16 -6.42
C VAL A 262 11.01 8.11 -5.24
N PHE A 263 10.79 6.92 -4.69
CA PHE A 263 10.03 6.68 -3.47
C PHE A 263 10.99 6.28 -2.35
N ASP A 264 11.04 7.08 -1.30
CA ASP A 264 12.06 7.03 -0.26
C ASP A 264 11.50 6.45 1.05
N GLN A 265 12.21 5.47 1.61
CA GLN A 265 11.92 4.86 2.91
C GLN A 265 12.96 5.18 3.98
N THR A 266 13.94 6.04 3.67
CA THR A 266 15.00 6.49 4.59
C THR A 266 14.43 7.06 5.91
N GLN A 267 15.09 6.79 7.04
CA GLN A 267 14.73 7.44 8.31
C GLN A 267 15.34 8.86 8.39
N LEU A 268 14.57 9.86 7.99
CA LEU A 268 14.97 11.28 8.07
C LEU A 268 14.62 11.88 9.43
N LYS A 269 15.54 12.61 10.04
CA LYS A 269 15.49 13.12 11.42
C LYS A 269 15.26 14.63 11.51
N LYS A 270 15.52 15.39 10.44
CA LYS A 270 15.47 16.86 10.41
C LYS A 270 14.11 17.37 9.91
N PHE A 271 13.09 17.37 10.76
CA PHE A 271 11.76 17.93 10.45
C PHE A 271 11.87 19.37 9.90
N GLY A 272 11.17 19.66 8.79
CA GLY A 272 11.22 20.94 8.08
C GLY A 272 12.47 21.18 7.21
N GLN A 273 13.46 20.29 7.24
CA GLN A 273 14.66 20.32 6.38
C GLN A 273 14.98 18.94 5.80
N ARG A 274 13.94 18.12 5.59
CA ARG A 274 14.06 16.71 5.24
C ARG A 274 14.59 16.52 3.82
N ILE A 275 14.25 17.41 2.88
CA ILE A 275 14.87 17.34 1.55
C ILE A 275 16.37 17.60 1.59
N THR A 276 16.81 18.54 2.44
CA THR A 276 18.24 18.89 2.57
C THR A 276 19.00 17.74 3.22
N GLU A 277 18.41 17.08 4.22
CA GLU A 277 18.92 15.83 4.78
C GLU A 277 19.03 14.75 3.71
N TRP A 278 17.96 14.50 2.95
CA TRP A 278 17.94 13.49 1.88
C TRP A 278 19.02 13.74 0.81
N TYR A 279 19.18 14.99 0.35
CA TYR A 279 20.26 15.32 -0.59
C TYR A 279 21.66 15.06 -0.01
N SER A 280 21.84 15.34 1.28
CA SER A 280 23.11 15.06 1.97
C SER A 280 23.38 13.57 2.07
N ASP A 281 22.40 12.80 2.53
CA ASP A 281 22.49 11.34 2.72
C ASP A 281 22.82 10.63 1.40
N PHE A 282 22.14 11.01 0.32
CA PHE A 282 22.36 10.49 -1.03
C PHE A 282 23.45 11.21 -1.83
N GLY A 283 24.22 12.10 -1.20
CA GLY A 283 25.41 12.74 -1.78
C GLY A 283 25.17 13.67 -2.97
N TYR A 284 23.97 14.21 -3.13
CA TYR A 284 23.63 15.14 -4.19
C TYR A 284 24.00 16.57 -3.81
N LYS A 285 25.06 17.09 -4.44
CA LYS A 285 25.44 18.50 -4.37
C LYS A 285 24.76 19.24 -5.53
N ASP A 286 24.06 20.33 -5.25
CA ASP A 286 23.34 21.11 -6.27
C ASP A 286 22.37 20.27 -7.15
N PRO A 287 21.35 19.64 -6.53
CA PRO A 287 20.50 18.63 -7.17
C PRO A 287 19.79 19.13 -8.44
N GLN A 288 19.51 20.43 -8.53
CA GLN A 288 18.79 21.02 -9.68
C GLN A 288 19.65 21.06 -10.95
N ASN A 289 20.97 21.09 -10.83
CA ASN A 289 21.90 21.22 -11.96
C ASN A 289 22.59 19.90 -12.36
N GLN A 290 22.16 18.76 -11.80
CA GLN A 290 22.76 17.44 -12.05
C GLN A 290 22.32 16.79 -13.38
N GLY A 291 21.37 17.37 -14.11
CA GLY A 291 20.84 16.76 -15.34
C GLY A 291 20.02 15.48 -15.11
N VAL A 292 19.57 15.26 -13.88
CA VAL A 292 18.76 14.10 -13.47
C VAL A 292 17.29 14.52 -13.31
N SER A 293 16.39 13.82 -13.99
CA SER A 293 14.97 14.19 -14.12
C SER A 293 14.25 14.31 -12.77
N PHE A 294 14.32 13.27 -11.93
CA PHE A 294 13.62 13.30 -10.65
C PHE A 294 14.16 14.36 -9.68
N LEU A 295 15.42 14.80 -9.80
CA LEU A 295 15.99 15.87 -8.96
C LEU A 295 15.53 17.24 -9.43
N SER A 296 15.63 17.52 -10.73
CA SER A 296 15.21 18.80 -11.31
C SER A 296 13.70 19.01 -11.15
N GLN A 297 12.93 17.92 -11.27
CA GLN A 297 11.49 17.93 -11.04
C GLN A 297 11.11 17.71 -9.59
N ARG A 298 12.05 17.54 -8.65
CA ARG A 298 11.81 17.21 -7.23
C ARG A 298 10.78 16.08 -7.04
N ASN A 299 10.83 15.03 -7.85
CA ASN A 299 9.92 13.88 -7.78
C ASN A 299 10.44 12.84 -6.78
N ILE A 300 10.66 13.28 -5.54
CA ILE A 300 11.04 12.41 -4.42
C ILE A 300 9.84 12.33 -3.49
N TRP A 301 9.36 11.13 -3.20
CA TRP A 301 8.11 10.90 -2.50
C TRP A 301 8.33 9.99 -1.30
N ARG A 302 7.62 10.24 -0.20
CA ARG A 302 7.72 9.46 1.02
C ARG A 302 6.35 8.97 1.48
N THR A 303 6.32 7.91 2.28
CA THR A 303 5.11 7.23 2.74
C THR A 303 4.57 7.68 4.11
N ASP A 304 5.28 8.58 4.79
CA ASP A 304 4.93 9.08 6.12
C ASP A 304 4.15 10.39 6.08
N LYS A 305 3.24 10.55 5.11
CA LYS A 305 2.33 11.71 5.06
C LYS A 305 1.51 11.86 6.33
N TYR A 306 1.06 10.74 6.92
CA TYR A 306 0.40 10.73 8.22
C TYR A 306 1.27 10.05 9.27
N THR A 307 1.33 10.66 10.46
CA THR A 307 2.16 10.20 11.57
C THR A 307 1.42 10.23 12.91
N SER A 308 1.93 9.49 13.89
CA SER A 308 1.61 9.70 15.30
C SER A 308 2.15 11.05 15.79
N LYS A 309 1.77 11.47 17.01
CA LYS A 309 2.40 12.62 17.68
C LYS A 309 3.92 12.46 17.88
N SER A 310 4.42 11.22 17.94
CA SER A 310 5.84 10.89 18.06
C SER A 310 6.55 10.80 16.69
N GLY A 311 5.88 11.10 15.58
CA GLY A 311 6.46 11.05 14.24
C GLY A 311 6.52 9.65 13.61
N VAL A 312 5.85 8.66 14.20
CA VAL A 312 5.79 7.30 13.64
C VAL A 312 4.80 7.26 12.48
N SER A 313 5.23 6.78 11.32
CA SER A 313 4.39 6.66 10.12
C SER A 313 3.17 5.76 10.35
N ASN A 314 2.02 6.15 9.80
CA ASN A 314 0.82 5.30 9.79
C ASN A 314 0.84 4.24 8.68
N TYR A 315 1.82 4.28 7.78
CA TYR A 315 1.91 3.35 6.65
C TYR A 315 1.94 1.89 7.08
N PRO A 316 2.78 1.45 8.05
CA PRO A 316 2.86 0.04 8.43
C PRO A 316 1.61 -0.49 9.14
N GLU A 317 0.74 0.40 9.63
CA GLU A 317 -0.51 0.05 10.31
C GLU A 317 -1.66 -0.15 9.31
N PHE A 318 -1.71 0.65 8.23
CA PHE A 318 -2.87 0.70 7.33
C PHE A 318 -2.59 0.27 5.89
N ALA A 319 -1.44 0.66 5.33
CA ALA A 319 -1.15 0.49 3.90
C ALA A 319 -1.12 -1.00 3.50
N TYR A 320 -0.62 -1.85 4.40
CA TYR A 320 -0.54 -3.30 4.21
C TYR A 320 -1.91 -4.00 4.21
N VAL A 321 -2.93 -3.37 4.79
CA VAL A 321 -4.31 -3.88 4.81
C VAL A 321 -5.07 -3.45 3.55
N ARG A 322 -4.71 -2.29 2.97
CA ARG A 322 -5.39 -1.67 1.82
C ARG A 322 -4.45 -1.39 0.64
N PRO A 323 -3.85 -2.43 0.03
CA PRO A 323 -2.92 -2.27 -1.08
C PRO A 323 -3.57 -1.62 -2.31
N ASP A 324 -4.89 -1.73 -2.47
CA ASP A 324 -5.67 -1.07 -3.52
C ASP A 324 -5.64 0.46 -3.40
N LEU A 325 -5.63 0.99 -2.17
CA LEU A 325 -5.50 2.43 -1.92
C LEU A 325 -4.06 2.89 -2.11
N VAL A 326 -3.08 2.07 -1.69
CA VAL A 326 -1.65 2.34 -1.91
C VAL A 326 -1.34 2.40 -3.40
N LEU A 327 -1.87 1.47 -4.19
CA LEU A 327 -1.73 1.45 -5.63
C LEU A 327 -2.32 2.71 -6.27
N GLN A 328 -3.49 3.17 -5.83
CA GLN A 328 -4.08 4.41 -6.32
C GLN A 328 -3.21 5.63 -6.01
N ASP A 329 -2.64 5.72 -4.80
CA ASP A 329 -1.70 6.79 -4.48
C ASP A 329 -0.48 6.78 -5.43
N LEU A 330 0.15 5.62 -5.64
CA LEU A 330 1.27 5.48 -6.57
C LEU A 330 0.86 5.89 -8.01
N ILE A 331 -0.28 5.41 -8.50
CA ILE A 331 -0.79 5.77 -9.81
C ILE A 331 -1.01 7.29 -9.91
N SER A 332 -1.58 7.93 -8.89
CA SER A 332 -1.81 9.38 -8.91
C SER A 332 -0.52 10.20 -8.96
N VAL A 333 0.59 9.66 -8.43
CA VAL A 333 1.92 10.29 -8.52
C VAL A 333 2.52 10.09 -9.91
N LEU A 334 2.41 8.87 -10.45
CA LEU A 334 3.07 8.44 -11.68
C LEU A 334 2.29 8.82 -12.96
N GLU A 335 0.97 8.91 -12.88
CA GLU A 335 0.03 9.28 -13.94
C GLU A 335 -1.13 10.11 -13.34
N PRO A 336 -0.90 11.41 -13.05
CA PRO A 336 -1.91 12.27 -12.43
C PRO A 336 -3.19 12.43 -13.26
N THR A 337 -3.16 12.14 -14.57
CA THR A 337 -4.36 12.22 -15.42
C THR A 337 -5.26 10.98 -15.32
N TYR A 338 -4.83 9.93 -14.60
CA TYR A 338 -5.67 8.81 -14.15
C TYR A 338 -6.83 9.28 -13.29
N ASP A 339 -6.55 10.06 -12.25
CA ASP A 339 -7.56 10.69 -11.43
C ASP A 339 -7.02 12.03 -10.92
N ARG A 340 -7.45 13.12 -11.56
CA ARG A 340 -7.02 14.48 -11.25
C ARG A 340 -7.52 14.97 -9.89
N THR A 341 -8.49 14.28 -9.31
CA THR A 341 -9.10 14.65 -8.03
C THR A 341 -8.58 13.79 -6.87
N HIS A 342 -7.77 12.77 -7.17
CA HIS A 342 -7.23 11.88 -6.15
C HIS A 342 -6.29 12.62 -5.22
N ALA A 343 -6.64 12.62 -3.93
CA ALA A 343 -5.75 13.08 -2.86
C ALA A 343 -5.01 11.86 -2.29
N GLN A 344 -3.68 11.89 -2.32
CA GLN A 344 -2.87 10.80 -1.78
C GLN A 344 -3.14 10.63 -0.28
N ARG A 345 -3.21 9.39 0.19
CA ARG A 345 -3.36 9.06 1.62
C ARG A 345 -2.00 9.01 2.30
N TRP A 346 -1.03 8.28 1.76
CA TRP A 346 0.26 8.06 2.42
C TRP A 346 1.42 8.80 1.78
N PHE A 347 1.30 9.13 0.50
CA PHE A 347 2.40 9.73 -0.23
C PHE A 347 2.40 11.25 -0.13
N PHE A 348 3.55 11.83 0.19
CA PHE A 348 3.80 13.26 0.02
C PHE A 348 5.14 13.48 -0.68
N ARG A 349 5.23 14.62 -1.37
CA ARG A 349 6.43 15.00 -2.11
C ARG A 349 7.42 15.69 -1.17
N LEU A 350 8.62 15.13 -1.08
CA LEU A 350 9.74 15.71 -0.36
C LEU A 350 10.24 16.96 -1.12
N GLY A 351 10.48 18.08 -0.43
CA GLY A 351 10.91 19.33 -1.07
C GLY A 351 9.78 20.20 -1.62
N GLY A 352 8.51 19.95 -1.25
CA GLY A 352 7.38 20.87 -1.44
C GLY A 352 7.47 22.10 -0.51
N THR A 353 6.54 23.06 -0.65
CA THR A 353 6.53 24.31 0.15
C THR A 353 6.37 24.10 1.65
N THR A 354 5.80 22.95 2.03
CA THR A 354 5.66 22.46 3.40
C THR A 354 6.04 20.98 3.38
N GLU A 355 7.21 20.61 3.86
CA GLU A 355 7.63 19.20 4.04
C GLU A 355 6.95 18.56 5.27
N ASP A 356 5.71 18.97 5.51
CA ASP A 356 5.02 18.71 6.77
C ASP A 356 4.24 17.41 6.66
N THR A 357 4.61 16.48 7.53
CA THR A 357 3.78 15.32 7.85
C THR A 357 2.57 15.79 8.66
N THR A 358 1.42 15.18 8.46
CA THR A 358 0.21 15.49 9.22
C THR A 358 0.03 14.50 10.36
N VAL A 359 -0.13 14.99 11.59
CA VAL A 359 -0.53 14.11 12.70
C VAL A 359 -1.95 13.61 12.42
N ILE A 360 -2.12 12.29 12.37
CA ILE A 360 -3.43 11.68 12.16
C ILE A 360 -4.35 11.97 13.35
N SER A 361 -5.60 12.38 13.07
CA SER A 361 -6.58 12.77 14.07
C SER A 361 -8.01 12.73 13.51
N ALA A 362 -9.01 12.99 14.35
CA ALA A 362 -10.41 12.96 13.93
C ALA A 362 -10.77 14.03 12.88
N SER A 363 -9.91 15.04 12.65
CA SER A 363 -10.14 16.04 11.60
C SER A 363 -9.76 15.56 10.20
N ASN A 364 -8.95 14.50 10.10
CA ASN A 364 -8.43 13.99 8.83
C ASN A 364 -8.62 12.47 8.64
N TYR A 365 -9.24 11.80 9.62
CA TYR A 365 -9.61 10.39 9.55
C TYR A 365 -10.99 10.17 10.18
N ASP A 366 -11.93 9.63 9.39
CA ASP A 366 -13.31 9.38 9.84
C ASP A 366 -13.47 7.95 10.36
N CYS A 367 -13.60 7.81 11.68
CA CYS A 367 -13.83 6.53 12.34
C CYS A 367 -15.22 5.91 12.10
N ALA A 368 -16.16 6.64 11.50
CA ALA A 368 -17.44 6.12 11.04
C ALA A 368 -17.39 5.61 9.59
N LYS A 369 -16.39 6.06 8.80
CA LYS A 369 -16.11 5.62 7.43
C LYS A 369 -14.62 5.29 7.28
N PRO A 370 -14.12 4.29 8.03
CA PRO A 370 -12.70 4.02 8.06
C PRO A 370 -12.22 3.56 6.70
N TRP A 371 -10.98 3.96 6.35
CA TRP A 371 -10.34 3.49 5.13
C TRP A 371 -10.19 1.96 5.12
N MET A 372 -10.36 1.27 6.24
CA MET A 372 -10.11 -0.17 6.33
C MET A 372 -11.31 -1.04 5.97
N SER A 373 -12.55 -0.52 5.98
CA SER A 373 -13.75 -1.34 5.74
C SER A 373 -14.57 -0.95 4.50
N VAL A 374 -14.30 0.21 3.90
CA VAL A 374 -15.02 0.69 2.70
C VAL A 374 -14.10 0.63 1.48
N VAL A 375 -14.44 -0.21 0.51
CA VAL A 375 -13.69 -0.37 -0.75
C VAL A 375 -14.38 0.37 -1.87
N ASP A 376 -13.70 1.36 -2.44
CA ASP A 376 -14.18 2.09 -3.61
C ASP A 376 -14.12 1.19 -4.85
N LYS A 377 -15.19 1.19 -5.64
CA LYS A 377 -15.22 0.41 -6.88
C LYS A 377 -14.37 1.08 -7.95
N CYS A 378 -13.41 0.34 -8.49
CA CYS A 378 -12.69 0.73 -9.69
C CYS A 378 -13.54 0.49 -10.96
N THR A 379 -13.38 1.35 -11.97
CA THR A 379 -13.97 1.17 -13.30
C THR A 379 -12.87 0.96 -14.33
N ALA A 380 -13.06 -0.02 -15.23
CA ALA A 380 -12.14 -0.27 -16.33
C ALA A 380 -12.14 0.93 -17.29
N ARG A 381 -10.97 1.50 -17.58
CA ARG A 381 -10.84 2.70 -18.41
C ARG A 381 -9.48 2.78 -19.11
N LYS A 382 -9.46 3.51 -20.23
CA LYS A 382 -8.30 3.63 -21.15
C LYS A 382 -7.99 5.08 -21.53
N ASP A 383 -8.84 6.00 -21.11
CA ASP A 383 -8.98 7.38 -21.55
C ASP A 383 -8.15 8.38 -20.71
N PHE A 384 -7.21 7.89 -19.92
CA PHE A 384 -6.51 8.68 -18.92
C PHE A 384 -5.08 9.03 -19.28
N SER A 385 -4.57 8.60 -20.42
CA SER A 385 -3.21 8.93 -20.83
C SER A 385 -3.29 10.09 -21.80
N GLY A 386 -2.93 11.29 -21.34
CA GLY A 386 -2.98 12.55 -22.11
C GLY A 386 -2.86 12.32 -23.61
N GLY A 387 -3.98 12.37 -24.32
CA GLY A 387 -3.94 12.83 -25.71
C GLY A 387 -3.34 14.21 -25.65
N ASP A 388 -2.47 14.54 -26.60
CA ASP A 388 -2.12 15.93 -26.85
C ASP A 388 -3.42 16.72 -26.74
N VAL A 389 -3.46 17.69 -25.82
CA VAL A 389 -4.60 18.58 -25.73
C VAL A 389 -4.64 19.24 -27.11
N GLU A 390 -5.57 18.83 -27.96
CA GLU A 390 -6.02 19.69 -29.04
C GLU A 390 -6.48 20.95 -28.33
N GLU A 391 -5.66 21.99 -28.40
CA GLU A 391 -6.06 23.33 -28.01
C GLU A 391 -7.30 23.67 -28.84
N ASP A 392 -8.44 23.61 -28.18
CA ASP A 392 -9.69 24.15 -28.71
C ASP A 392 -9.44 25.65 -28.97
N PRO A 393 -9.57 26.17 -30.22
CA PRO A 393 -9.18 27.55 -30.55
C PRO A 393 -10.06 28.63 -29.89
N SER A 394 -11.00 28.27 -29.03
CA SER A 394 -11.99 29.19 -28.47
C SER A 394 -11.80 29.47 -26.98
N SER A 395 -10.63 29.97 -26.58
CA SER A 395 -10.54 30.82 -25.37
C SER A 395 -9.29 31.69 -25.34
N ALA A 396 -9.15 32.58 -26.32
CA ALA A 396 -8.31 33.76 -26.18
C ALA A 396 -9.20 34.98 -25.94
N THR A 397 -9.38 35.35 -24.67
CA THR A 397 -9.97 36.64 -24.30
C THR A 397 -9.01 37.39 -23.39
N SER A 398 -8.16 38.23 -23.99
CA SER A 398 -7.45 39.29 -23.29
C SER A 398 -8.43 40.40 -22.89
N PRO A 399 -8.30 41.04 -21.72
CA PRO A 399 -8.87 42.36 -21.48
C PRO A 399 -7.94 43.43 -22.06
N GLY A 400 -8.44 44.15 -23.06
CA GLY A 400 -7.79 45.30 -23.67
C GLY A 400 -7.73 46.51 -22.75
N SER A 401 -6.60 47.22 -22.85
CA SER A 401 -6.41 48.61 -22.45
C SER A 401 -7.25 49.53 -23.36
N ASN A 402 -7.88 50.56 -22.80
CA ASN A 402 -8.68 51.52 -23.54
C ASN A 402 -8.21 52.97 -23.27
N ASN A 403 -7.92 53.66 -24.38
CA ASN A 403 -7.95 55.11 -24.67
C ASN A 403 -7.29 56.09 -23.68
N GLY A 404 -6.47 57.05 -24.10
CA GLY A 404 -6.31 57.71 -25.39
C GLY A 404 -6.23 59.22 -25.11
N ASN A 405 -5.15 59.89 -25.55
CA ASN A 405 -5.16 61.35 -25.70
C ASN A 405 -4.06 61.81 -26.67
N LYS A 406 -4.58 62.39 -27.77
CA LYS A 406 -4.10 63.47 -28.67
C LYS A 406 -2.63 63.91 -28.72
N GLU A 407 -2.16 63.94 -29.98
CA GLU A 407 -1.53 65.06 -30.72
C GLU A 407 -0.57 65.98 -29.93
N ASP A 408 0.70 66.08 -30.33
CA ASP A 408 1.08 67.02 -31.40
C ASP A 408 2.56 66.91 -31.85
N ASN A 409 2.76 67.16 -33.13
CA ASN A 409 3.90 67.78 -33.85
C ASN A 409 5.39 67.35 -33.74
N SER A 410 5.85 66.83 -34.90
CA SER A 410 6.89 67.39 -35.79
C SER A 410 8.39 67.18 -35.55
N THR A 411 9.10 67.14 -36.70
CA THR A 411 10.55 67.13 -37.01
C THR A 411 11.28 65.77 -36.96
N ASP A 412 12.12 65.37 -37.91
CA ASP A 412 12.49 65.84 -39.25
C ASP A 412 13.29 64.70 -39.95
N GLY A 413 13.32 64.76 -41.29
CA GLY A 413 14.30 64.25 -42.26
C GLY A 413 15.19 63.02 -42.00
N GLY A 414 15.23 62.12 -43.00
CA GLY A 414 16.46 61.35 -43.26
C GLY A 414 16.30 60.04 -44.03
N SER A 415 16.67 60.05 -45.31
CA SER A 415 16.56 58.99 -46.30
C SER A 415 17.58 57.84 -46.20
N SER A 416 17.16 56.67 -46.69
CA SER A 416 17.92 55.64 -47.44
C SER A 416 19.10 54.91 -46.76
N SER A 417 19.03 53.58 -46.68
CA SER A 417 19.64 52.70 -47.70
C SER A 417 19.54 51.22 -47.29
N SER A 418 19.18 50.41 -48.27
CA SER A 418 19.08 48.97 -48.23
C SER A 418 20.45 48.28 -48.13
N ARG A 419 20.61 47.35 -47.19
CA ARG A 419 21.50 46.17 -47.38
C ARG A 419 20.84 44.92 -46.81
N ALA A 420 20.23 44.16 -47.73
CA ALA A 420 19.87 42.77 -47.53
C ALA A 420 21.14 41.89 -47.57
N GLY A 421 21.31 41.03 -46.56
CA GLY A 421 22.46 40.13 -46.45
C GLY A 421 22.14 38.89 -45.63
N LYS A 422 21.65 37.84 -46.31
CA LYS A 422 21.79 36.39 -46.03
C LYS A 422 21.80 35.94 -44.56
N ILE A 423 20.62 35.52 -44.06
CA ILE A 423 20.49 34.47 -43.05
C ILE A 423 19.68 33.34 -43.68
N ALA A 424 20.36 32.45 -44.40
CA ALA A 424 19.78 31.21 -44.91
C ALA A 424 20.72 30.06 -44.51
N GLY A 425 20.42 29.41 -43.39
CA GLY A 425 21.24 28.31 -42.85
C GLY A 425 20.84 27.81 -41.46
N GLY A 426 19.89 28.44 -40.75
CA GLY A 426 19.50 28.05 -39.38
C GLY A 426 18.31 27.10 -39.26
N VAL A 427 17.46 26.98 -40.28
CA VAL A 427 16.17 26.27 -40.15
C VAL A 427 16.31 24.76 -40.40
N ILE A 428 17.23 24.33 -41.25
CA ILE A 428 17.41 22.90 -41.60
C ILE A 428 18.12 22.12 -40.48
N GLY A 429 19.07 22.76 -39.78
CA GLY A 429 19.76 22.14 -38.63
C GLY A 429 18.84 21.95 -37.42
N GLY A 430 17.96 22.92 -37.13
CA GLY A 430 16.99 22.82 -36.04
C GLY A 430 15.97 21.70 -36.24
N ILE A 431 15.45 21.55 -37.47
CA ILE A 431 14.50 20.48 -37.80
C ILE A 431 15.15 19.10 -37.67
N ALA A 432 16.40 18.93 -38.10
CA ALA A 432 17.10 17.65 -37.99
C ALA A 432 17.32 17.23 -36.53
N ILE A 433 17.66 18.17 -35.63
CA ILE A 433 17.81 17.89 -34.20
C ILE A 433 16.47 17.53 -33.55
N ILE A 434 15.39 18.23 -33.91
CA ILE A 434 14.05 17.93 -33.40
C ILE A 434 13.59 16.54 -33.87
N VAL A 435 13.81 16.20 -35.14
CA VAL A 435 13.49 14.87 -35.67
C VAL A 435 14.31 13.79 -34.99
N LEU A 436 15.60 14.00 -34.75
CA LEU A 436 16.45 13.07 -34.00
C LEU A 436 15.99 12.91 -32.55
N ALA A 437 15.58 13.98 -31.89
CA ALA A 437 15.03 13.94 -30.52
C ALA A 437 13.69 13.17 -30.47
N ILE A 438 12.81 13.36 -31.46
CA ILE A 438 11.55 12.62 -31.59
C ILE A 438 11.81 11.13 -31.85
N VAL A 439 12.75 10.80 -32.75
CA VAL A 439 13.13 9.42 -33.05
C VAL A 439 13.78 8.74 -31.84
N ALA A 440 14.69 9.43 -31.15
CA ALA A 440 15.31 8.94 -29.92
C ALA A 440 14.25 8.70 -28.83
N THR A 441 13.32 9.64 -28.64
CA THR A 441 12.18 9.52 -27.72
C THR A 441 11.27 8.36 -28.12
N HIS A 442 10.98 8.18 -29.41
CA HIS A 442 10.15 7.08 -29.90
C HIS A 442 10.82 5.72 -29.67
N TYR A 443 12.13 5.61 -29.96
CA TYR A 443 12.89 4.38 -29.77
C TYR A 443 13.04 4.05 -28.28
N TYR A 444 13.31 5.06 -27.45
CA TYR A 444 13.35 4.96 -26.00
C TYR A 444 12.00 4.50 -25.44
N ASN A 445 10.89 5.11 -25.87
CA ASN A 445 9.53 4.71 -25.50
C ASN A 445 9.18 3.29 -25.98
N ARG A 446 9.63 2.90 -27.18
CA ARG A 446 9.42 1.54 -27.72
C ARG A 446 10.22 0.50 -26.95
N HIS A 447 11.45 0.81 -26.55
CA HIS A 447 12.25 -0.04 -25.67
C HIS A 447 11.58 -0.18 -24.30
N ARG A 448 11.11 0.93 -23.70
CA ARG A 448 10.30 0.93 -22.46
C ARG A 448 9.07 0.02 -22.57
N ARG A 449 8.34 0.06 -23.69
CA ARG A 449 7.18 -0.83 -23.94
C ARG A 449 7.54 -2.32 -23.97
N ARG A 450 8.74 -2.69 -24.44
CA ARG A 450 9.18 -4.09 -24.48
C ARG A 450 9.62 -4.60 -23.11
N ALA A 451 10.34 -3.79 -22.32
CA ALA A 451 10.69 -4.12 -20.94
C ALA A 451 9.43 -4.35 -20.09
N ARG A 452 8.42 -3.50 -20.26
CA ARG A 452 7.10 -3.61 -19.63
C ARG A 452 6.39 -4.94 -19.90
N ALA A 453 6.39 -5.42 -21.15
CA ALA A 453 5.69 -6.66 -21.50
C ALA A 453 6.29 -7.87 -20.76
N ARG A 454 7.60 -7.85 -20.48
CA ARG A 454 8.29 -8.88 -19.69
C ARG A 454 7.94 -8.79 -18.21
N ALA A 455 7.96 -7.58 -17.62
CA ALA A 455 7.58 -7.37 -16.22
C ALA A 455 6.12 -7.79 -15.94
N LEU A 456 5.17 -7.44 -16.83
CA LEU A 456 3.77 -7.85 -16.70
C LEU A 456 3.55 -9.35 -16.92
N SER A 457 4.36 -10.01 -17.75
CA SER A 457 4.27 -11.47 -17.88
C SER A 457 4.81 -12.20 -16.64
N GLU A 458 5.82 -11.64 -15.97
CA GLU A 458 6.35 -12.18 -14.72
C GLU A 458 5.36 -11.99 -13.55
N THR A 459 4.61 -10.89 -13.51
CA THR A 459 3.58 -10.67 -12.47
C THR A 459 2.26 -11.42 -12.74
N ALA A 460 1.89 -11.64 -13.99
CA ALA A 460 0.69 -12.42 -14.35
C ALA A 460 0.82 -13.93 -14.05
N PHE A 461 2.05 -14.43 -13.85
CA PHE A 461 2.36 -15.81 -13.46
C PHE A 461 2.73 -15.94 -11.98
N GLY A 462 2.04 -15.20 -11.10
CA GLY A 462 2.15 -15.34 -9.64
C GLY A 462 1.65 -16.69 -9.10
N SER A 463 2.24 -17.80 -9.57
CA SER A 463 2.16 -19.13 -8.99
C SER A 463 3.50 -19.87 -9.02
N GLU A 464 4.58 -19.33 -9.59
CA GLU A 464 5.91 -19.94 -9.47
C GLU A 464 6.64 -19.42 -8.23
N SER A 465 6.77 -20.33 -7.27
CA SER A 465 7.70 -20.25 -6.14
C SER A 465 9.05 -19.68 -6.56
N ILE A 466 9.39 -18.49 -6.07
CA ILE A 466 10.77 -18.03 -6.06
C ILE A 466 11.55 -19.06 -5.23
N GLY A 467 12.40 -19.81 -5.92
CA GLY A 467 13.12 -20.95 -5.36
C GLY A 467 13.95 -20.54 -4.14
N LEU A 468 13.59 -21.12 -3.00
CA LEU A 468 14.49 -21.28 -1.87
C LEU A 468 15.68 -22.12 -2.31
N ARG A 469 16.76 -21.47 -2.78
CA ARG A 469 18.05 -22.13 -2.87
C ARG A 469 18.59 -22.29 -1.45
N ASN A 470 18.57 -23.53 -0.98
CA ASN A 470 19.45 -24.07 0.04
C ASN A 470 20.86 -23.46 -0.07
N THR A 471 21.24 -22.62 0.89
CA THR A 471 22.64 -22.42 1.23
C THR A 471 22.92 -23.21 2.49
N ARG A 472 23.36 -24.46 2.31
CA ARG A 472 24.26 -25.09 3.28
C ARG A 472 25.59 -24.36 3.16
N HIS A 473 25.99 -23.67 4.22
CA HIS A 473 27.31 -23.82 4.84
C HIS A 473 27.25 -23.37 6.29
#